data_AF-A0A372IJB3-F1
#
_entry.id   AF-A0A372IJB3-F1
#
_cell.length_a   1.000
_cell.length_b   1.000
_cell.length_c   1.000
_cell.angle_alpha   90.00
_cell.angle_beta   90.00
_cell.angle_gamma   90.00
#
_symmetry.space_group_name_H-M   'P 1'
#
loop_
_entity.id
_entity.type
_entity.pdbx_description
1 polymer ?
#
loop_
_entity_poly.entity_id
_entity_poly.type
_entity_poly.pdbx_seq_one_letter_code
_entity_poly.pdbx_strand_id
1 'polypeptide(L)'
;MITILQVLGITFLLAYAVYWRRGQTRRRAATWESIVARLRSNSEFGFDQVAEKYLYAEGINATTEDIWPRIDGANGLWAMYTNAGVLMELADYTAAHASNIPEELIENLRSDAFQVRTAVLMALVKYAFSHSRVASSVNAHRAASAYSGMLAHITTMFQDHSALFFPRFLEAM
;
A
#
# COMPACT_ATOMS: atom_id res chain seq x y z
N MET A 1 -16.62 -0.94 40.71
CA MET A 1 -15.21 -0.51 40.51
C MET A 1 -14.85 -0.76 39.05
N ILE A 2 -14.56 0.29 38.28
CA ILE A 2 -14.06 0.13 36.90
C ILE A 2 -12.61 -0.31 37.00
N THR A 3 -12.26 -1.44 36.40
CA THR A 3 -10.87 -1.94 36.43
C THR A 3 -10.01 -1.16 35.42
N ILE A 4 -8.70 -1.03 35.67
CA ILE A 4 -7.76 -0.32 34.78
C ILE A 4 -7.84 -0.86 33.34
N LEU A 5 -8.09 -2.16 33.19
CA LEU A 5 -8.27 -2.83 31.91
C LEU A 5 -9.47 -2.29 31.12
N GLN A 6 -10.59 -1.98 31.79
CA GLN A 6 -11.78 -1.41 31.17
C GLN A 6 -11.54 0.04 30.74
N VAL A 7 -10.82 0.83 31.55
CA VAL A 7 -10.45 2.20 31.18
C VAL A 7 -9.55 2.19 29.94
N LEU A 8 -8.56 1.30 29.89
CA LEU A 8 -7.68 1.15 28.73
C LEU A 8 -8.44 0.68 27.48
N GLY A 9 -9.33 -0.31 27.63
CA GLY A 9 -10.16 -0.80 26.54
C GLY A 9 -11.08 0.27 25.96
N ILE A 10 -11.77 1.03 26.82
CA ILE A 10 -12.64 2.14 26.40
C ILE A 10 -11.83 3.24 25.71
N THR A 11 -10.67 3.59 26.26
CA THR A 11 -9.79 4.61 25.67
C THR A 11 -9.30 4.18 24.28
N PHE A 12 -8.92 2.91 24.13
CA PHE A 12 -8.50 2.35 22.85
C PHE A 12 -9.65 2.36 21.83
N LEU A 13 -10.86 1.95 22.23
CA LEU A 13 -12.04 1.95 21.36
C LEU A 13 -12.44 3.37 20.93
N LEU A 14 -12.39 4.34 21.85
CA LEU A 14 -12.66 5.74 21.53
C LEU A 14 -11.60 6.33 20.59
N ALA A 15 -10.31 6.05 20.84
CA ALA A 15 -9.23 6.48 19.96
C ALA A 15 -9.37 5.87 18.56
N TYR A 16 -9.70 4.58 18.48
CA TYR A 16 -9.96 3.88 17.22
C TYR A 16 -11.18 4.46 16.49
N ALA A 17 -12.29 4.72 17.19
CA ALA A 17 -13.50 5.30 16.59
C ALA A 17 -13.26 6.73 16.08
N VAL A 18 -12.49 7.55 16.79
CA VAL A 18 -12.09 8.90 16.35
C VAL A 18 -11.17 8.82 15.14
N TYR A 19 -10.18 7.92 15.15
CA TYR A 19 -9.31 7.66 14.01
C TYR A 19 -10.12 7.23 12.78
N TRP A 20 -11.05 6.29 12.95
CA TRP A 20 -11.95 5.81 11.90
C TRP A 20 -12.85 6.91 11.36
N ARG A 21 -13.51 7.69 12.22
CA ARG A 21 -14.37 8.81 11.79
C ARG A 21 -13.59 9.87 11.03
N ARG A 22 -12.40 10.25 11.51
CA ARG A 22 -11.52 11.18 10.79
C ARG A 22 -11.11 10.63 9.42
N GLY A 23 -10.81 9.33 9.34
CA GLY A 23 -10.57 8.64 8.06
C GLY A 23 -11.78 8.71 7.13
N GLN A 24 -12.97 8.44 7.62
CA GLN A 24 -14.22 8.52 6.85
C GLN A 24 -14.54 9.94 6.36
N THR A 25 -14.41 10.96 7.22
CA THR A 25 -14.64 12.36 6.83
C THR A 25 -13.62 12.82 5.80
N ARG A 26 -12.35 12.42 5.95
CA ARG A 26 -11.30 12.71 4.96
C ARG A 26 -11.59 12.04 3.63
N ARG A 27 -12.03 10.78 3.61
CA ARG A 27 -12.41 10.04 2.39
C ARG A 27 -13.59 10.68 1.65
N ARG A 28 -14.59 11.20 2.37
CA ARG A 28 -15.75 11.88 1.78
C ARG A 28 -15.43 13.23 1.15
N ALA A 29 -14.36 13.89 1.60
CA ALA A 29 -13.89 15.16 1.05
C ALA A 29 -12.61 15.00 0.20
N ALA A 30 -12.17 13.77 -0.04
CA ALA A 30 -10.94 13.51 -0.76
C ALA A 30 -11.15 13.80 -2.24
N THR A 31 -10.36 14.73 -2.78
CA THR A 31 -10.19 14.89 -4.22
C THR A 31 -9.04 14.02 -4.71
N TRP A 32 -9.01 13.71 -6.00
CA TRP A 32 -7.90 12.97 -6.64
C TRP A 32 -6.52 13.47 -6.20
N GLU A 33 -6.32 14.79 -6.24
CA GLU A 33 -5.06 15.47 -5.91
C GLU A 33 -4.69 15.29 -4.45
N SER A 34 -5.67 15.31 -3.55
CA SER A 34 -5.43 15.09 -2.12
C SER A 34 -5.03 13.65 -1.79
N ILE A 35 -5.49 12.69 -2.60
CA ILE A 35 -5.11 11.28 -2.48
C ILE A 35 -3.71 11.07 -3.06
N VAL A 36 -3.48 11.55 -4.28
CA VAL A 36 -2.18 11.49 -4.96
C VAL A 36 -1.07 12.18 -4.15
N ALA A 37 -1.33 13.32 -3.52
CA ALA A 37 -0.33 14.03 -2.70
C ALA A 37 0.19 13.21 -1.50
N ARG A 38 -0.49 12.12 -1.13
CA ARG A 38 -0.04 11.19 -0.08
C ARG A 38 0.72 9.98 -0.64
N LEU A 39 0.70 9.78 -1.95
CA LEU A 39 1.43 8.72 -2.61
C LEU A 39 2.92 9.11 -2.58
N ARG A 40 3.74 8.22 -2.04
CA ARG A 40 5.20 8.39 -2.10
C ARG A 40 5.70 7.90 -3.44
N SER A 41 6.54 8.66 -4.12
CA SER A 41 7.10 8.20 -5.40
C SER A 41 7.95 6.95 -5.18
N ASN A 42 7.85 5.99 -6.09
CA ASN A 42 8.62 4.74 -6.02
C ASN A 42 10.14 4.98 -6.04
N SER A 43 10.56 6.09 -6.64
CA SER A 43 11.95 6.53 -6.69
C SER A 43 12.51 6.92 -5.31
N GLU A 44 11.67 7.44 -4.40
CA GLU A 44 12.09 7.90 -3.06
C GLU A 44 12.65 6.79 -2.19
N PHE A 45 12.21 5.55 -2.42
CA PHE A 45 12.59 4.39 -1.63
C PHE A 45 13.19 3.26 -2.49
N GLY A 46 13.70 3.62 -3.67
CA GLY A 46 14.48 2.71 -4.52
C GLY A 46 13.69 1.55 -5.14
N PHE A 47 12.37 1.62 -5.14
CA PHE A 47 11.55 0.52 -5.67
C PHE A 47 11.68 0.35 -7.18
N ASP A 48 11.93 1.43 -7.93
CA ASP A 48 12.17 1.37 -9.39
C ASP A 48 13.39 0.51 -9.76
N GLN A 49 14.34 0.34 -8.84
CA GLN A 49 15.54 -0.49 -9.05
C GLN A 49 15.27 -1.97 -8.79
N VAL A 50 14.11 -2.27 -8.19
CA VAL A 50 13.72 -3.59 -7.70
C VAL A 50 12.56 -4.13 -8.51
N ALA A 51 11.60 -3.29 -8.90
CA ALA A 51 10.53 -3.64 -9.80
C ALA A 51 11.10 -4.06 -11.17
N GLU A 52 10.46 -5.03 -11.81
CA GLU A 52 10.74 -5.27 -13.22
C GLU A 52 10.44 -4.00 -14.05
N LYS A 53 11.23 -3.74 -15.09
CA LYS A 53 11.29 -2.47 -15.84
C LYS A 53 9.98 -2.02 -16.49
N TYR A 54 8.91 -2.79 -16.37
CA TYR A 54 7.58 -2.48 -16.86
C TYR A 54 6.60 -2.48 -15.68
N LEU A 55 5.86 -1.37 -15.53
CA LEU A 55 4.72 -1.26 -14.58
C LEU A 55 3.67 -2.38 -14.75
N TYR A 56 3.73 -3.13 -15.85
CA TYR A 56 2.80 -4.18 -16.26
C TYR A 56 3.28 -5.60 -15.97
N ALA A 57 4.53 -5.78 -15.50
CA ALA A 57 5.09 -7.09 -15.23
C ALA A 57 5.04 -7.39 -13.72
N GLU A 58 4.40 -8.48 -13.35
CA GLU A 58 4.50 -9.02 -12.00
C GLU A 58 5.91 -9.56 -11.77
N GLY A 59 6.70 -8.90 -10.94
CA GLY A 59 8.03 -9.40 -10.64
C GLY A 59 8.94 -8.37 -10.00
N ILE A 60 9.86 -8.86 -9.17
CA ILE A 60 10.96 -8.05 -8.67
C ILE A 60 12.29 -8.68 -9.09
N ASN A 61 13.17 -7.87 -9.66
CA ASN A 61 14.52 -8.26 -10.10
C ASN A 61 15.56 -8.12 -8.97
N ALA A 62 15.14 -8.46 -7.75
CA ALA A 62 15.99 -8.41 -6.57
C ALA A 62 15.93 -9.75 -5.83
N THR A 63 17.10 -10.30 -5.53
CA THR A 63 17.20 -11.49 -4.69
C THR A 63 16.80 -11.17 -3.26
N THR A 64 16.45 -12.21 -2.51
CA THR A 64 16.15 -12.09 -1.08
C THR A 64 17.31 -11.49 -0.27
N GLU A 65 18.55 -11.57 -0.73
CA GLU A 65 19.71 -11.02 -0.01
C GLU A 65 19.90 -9.51 -0.27
N ASP A 66 19.59 -9.06 -1.48
CA ASP A 66 19.82 -7.67 -1.90
C ASP A 66 18.60 -6.76 -1.78
N ILE A 67 17.40 -7.32 -1.59
CA ILE A 67 16.16 -6.53 -1.55
C ILE A 67 16.19 -5.43 -0.49
N TRP A 68 16.68 -5.76 0.70
CA TRP A 68 16.62 -4.87 1.87
C TRP A 68 17.35 -3.54 1.66
N PRO A 69 18.64 -3.52 1.27
CA PRO A 69 19.32 -2.25 0.98
C PRO A 69 18.76 -1.54 -0.26
N ARG A 70 18.23 -2.26 -1.25
CA ARG A 70 17.70 -1.66 -2.48
C ARG A 70 16.39 -0.91 -2.27
N ILE A 71 15.55 -1.34 -1.32
CA ILE A 71 14.28 -0.67 -0.99
C ILE A 71 14.42 0.35 0.16
N ASP A 72 15.62 0.82 0.48
CA ASP A 72 15.84 1.69 1.66
C ASP A 72 15.34 1.07 3.00
N GLY A 73 15.44 -0.26 3.10
CA GLY A 73 15.13 -1.04 4.30
C GLY A 73 13.72 -0.81 4.86
N ALA A 74 13.66 -0.46 6.15
CA ALA A 74 12.40 -0.25 6.85
C ALA A 74 11.61 0.96 6.31
N ASN A 75 12.28 1.98 5.76
CA ASN A 75 11.62 3.15 5.21
C ASN A 75 10.83 2.80 3.93
N GLY A 76 11.41 2.04 3.00
CA GLY A 76 10.67 1.61 1.81
C GLY A 76 9.57 0.60 2.12
N LEU A 77 9.77 -0.27 3.12
CA LEU A 77 8.66 -1.10 3.60
C LEU A 77 7.49 -0.23 4.10
N TRP A 78 7.77 0.80 4.90
CA TRP A 78 6.74 1.72 5.35
C TRP A 78 6.10 2.54 4.21
N ALA A 79 6.89 2.88 3.19
CA ALA A 79 6.40 3.51 1.97
C ALA A 79 5.40 2.60 1.25
N MET A 80 5.74 1.33 1.02
CA MET A 80 4.85 0.32 0.41
C MET A 80 3.55 0.15 1.20
N TYR A 81 3.62 0.09 2.54
CA TYR A 81 2.43 0.00 3.40
C TYR A 81 1.49 1.21 3.22
N THR A 82 2.07 2.40 3.14
CA THR A 82 1.35 3.66 2.97
C THR A 82 0.74 3.72 1.57
N ASN A 83 1.55 3.47 0.54
CA ASN A 83 1.15 3.48 -0.86
C ASN A 83 0.06 2.47 -1.15
N ALA A 84 0.14 1.23 -0.65
CA ALA A 84 -0.94 0.25 -0.79
C ALA A 84 -2.29 0.77 -0.26
N GLY A 85 -2.26 1.60 0.79
CA GLY A 85 -3.45 2.29 1.27
C GLY A 85 -3.96 3.37 0.32
N VAL A 86 -3.04 4.20 -0.18
CA VAL A 86 -3.36 5.32 -1.07
C VAL A 86 -3.85 4.82 -2.42
N LEU A 87 -3.23 3.78 -2.98
CA LEU A 87 -3.64 3.12 -4.22
C LEU A 87 -5.05 2.54 -4.11
N MET A 88 -5.39 1.91 -2.98
CA MET A 88 -6.77 1.46 -2.73
C MET A 88 -7.76 2.64 -2.68
N GLU A 89 -7.37 3.76 -2.05
CA GLU A 89 -8.21 4.97 -2.03
C GLU A 89 -8.38 5.58 -3.43
N LEU A 90 -7.35 5.51 -4.29
CA LEU A 90 -7.45 5.90 -5.70
C LEU A 90 -8.40 4.98 -6.48
N ALA A 91 -8.32 3.67 -6.26
CA ALA A 91 -9.22 2.69 -6.88
C ALA A 91 -10.68 2.94 -6.46
N ASP A 92 -10.94 3.12 -5.17
CA ASP A 92 -12.27 3.46 -4.62
C ASP A 92 -12.80 4.79 -5.19
N TYR A 93 -11.95 5.82 -5.26
CA TYR A 93 -12.31 7.12 -5.84
C TYR A 93 -12.69 6.97 -7.32
N THR A 94 -11.91 6.20 -8.06
CA THR A 94 -12.11 5.97 -9.49
C THR A 94 -13.39 5.18 -9.73
N ALA A 95 -13.65 4.12 -8.96
CA ALA A 95 -14.89 3.36 -9.02
C ALA A 95 -16.14 4.22 -8.76
N ALA A 96 -16.03 5.23 -7.89
CA ALA A 96 -17.13 6.16 -7.63
C ALA A 96 -17.37 7.20 -8.75
N HIS A 97 -16.37 7.48 -9.59
CA HIS A 97 -16.42 8.56 -10.60
C HIS A 97 -16.33 8.06 -12.06
N ALA A 98 -15.87 6.85 -12.29
CA ALA A 98 -15.81 6.20 -13.60
C ALA A 98 -16.91 5.15 -13.70
N SER A 99 -17.58 5.09 -14.85
CA SER A 99 -18.63 4.10 -15.12
C SER A 99 -18.02 2.74 -15.50
N ASN A 100 -18.57 1.65 -14.96
CA ASN A 100 -18.32 0.25 -15.35
C ASN A 100 -16.97 -0.36 -14.92
N ILE A 101 -16.46 -0.04 -13.72
CA ILE A 101 -15.39 -0.86 -13.13
C ILE A 101 -16.03 -2.13 -12.52
N PRO A 102 -15.58 -3.35 -12.88
CA PRO A 102 -16.06 -4.58 -12.27
C PRO A 102 -15.74 -4.61 -10.76
N GLU A 103 -16.73 -4.92 -9.93
CA GLU A 103 -16.55 -5.04 -8.47
C GLU A 103 -15.47 -6.08 -8.10
N GLU A 104 -15.37 -7.16 -8.89
CA GLU A 104 -14.34 -8.19 -8.74
C GLU A 104 -12.92 -7.61 -8.78
N LEU A 105 -12.68 -6.64 -9.65
CA LEU A 105 -11.36 -6.01 -9.79
C LEU A 105 -11.02 -5.14 -8.57
N ILE A 106 -12.01 -4.45 -8.00
CA ILE A 106 -11.85 -3.65 -6.78
C ILE A 106 -11.57 -4.58 -5.59
N GLU A 107 -12.27 -5.70 -5.49
CA GLU A 107 -12.04 -6.67 -4.41
C GLU A 107 -10.67 -7.36 -4.54
N ASN A 108 -10.20 -7.64 -5.76
CA ASN A 108 -8.84 -8.12 -6.00
C ASN A 108 -7.80 -7.09 -5.52
N LEU A 109 -7.99 -5.81 -5.85
CA LEU A 109 -7.12 -4.73 -5.34
C LEU A 109 -7.16 -4.59 -3.81
N ARG A 110 -8.33 -4.82 -3.20
CA ARG A 110 -8.46 -4.83 -1.74
C ARG A 110 -7.67 -5.99 -1.12
N SER A 111 -7.74 -7.17 -1.74
CA SER A 111 -6.95 -8.33 -1.37
C SER A 111 -5.44 -8.04 -1.49
N ASP A 112 -5.01 -7.45 -2.60
CA ASP A 112 -3.61 -7.08 -2.83
C ASP A 112 -3.12 -6.08 -1.79
N ALA A 113 -3.89 -5.01 -1.53
CA ALA A 113 -3.58 -4.02 -0.51
C ALA A 113 -3.41 -4.66 0.87
N PHE A 114 -4.27 -5.63 1.21
CA PHE A 114 -4.16 -6.40 2.45
C PHE A 114 -2.90 -7.28 2.47
N GLN A 115 -2.59 -7.97 1.38
CA GLN A 115 -1.39 -8.79 1.25
C GLN A 115 -0.11 -7.98 1.40
N VAL A 116 0.00 -6.83 0.73
CA VAL A 116 1.14 -5.90 0.87
C VAL A 116 1.29 -5.47 2.33
N ARG A 117 0.22 -4.98 2.94
CA ARG A 117 0.26 -4.44 4.31
C ARG A 117 0.63 -5.50 5.33
N THR A 118 0.09 -6.71 5.21
CA THR A 118 0.44 -7.82 6.11
C THR A 118 1.88 -8.28 5.92
N ALA A 119 2.36 -8.41 4.68
CA ALA A 119 3.75 -8.76 4.39
C ALA A 119 4.73 -7.72 4.95
N VAL A 120 4.45 -6.43 4.78
CA VAL A 120 5.25 -5.34 5.36
C VAL A 120 5.26 -5.42 6.88
N LEU A 121 4.10 -5.55 7.53
CA LEU A 121 4.04 -5.63 8.99
C LEU A 121 4.83 -6.83 9.52
N MET A 122 4.73 -7.99 8.87
CA MET A 122 5.55 -9.15 9.21
C MET A 122 7.05 -8.89 9.06
N ALA A 123 7.46 -8.20 7.99
CA ALA A 123 8.86 -7.84 7.77
C ALA A 123 9.40 -6.88 8.85
N LEU A 124 8.62 -5.86 9.19
CA LEU A 124 8.97 -4.87 10.23
C LEU A 124 9.02 -5.50 11.63
N VAL A 125 8.03 -6.33 11.97
CA VAL A 125 8.01 -7.07 13.25
C VAL A 125 9.24 -7.97 13.35
N LYS A 126 9.55 -8.76 12.30
CA LYS A 126 10.75 -9.60 12.31
C LYS A 126 12.02 -8.78 12.42
N TYR A 127 12.13 -7.67 11.72
CA TYR A 127 13.28 -6.77 11.84
C TYR A 127 13.44 -6.25 13.29
N ALA A 128 12.35 -5.76 13.90
CA ALA A 128 12.38 -5.20 15.25
C ALA A 128 12.72 -6.24 16.34
N PHE A 129 12.15 -7.44 16.26
CA PHE A 129 12.33 -8.46 17.31
C PHE A 129 13.56 -9.34 17.11
N SER A 130 13.92 -9.68 15.87
CA SER A 130 15.00 -10.64 15.61
C SER A 130 16.33 -9.99 15.27
N HIS A 131 16.35 -8.72 14.85
CA HIS A 131 17.52 -8.05 14.22
C HIS A 131 18.17 -8.89 13.10
N SER A 132 17.51 -9.95 12.63
CA SER A 132 18.05 -10.91 11.67
C SER A 132 17.77 -10.39 10.27
N ARG A 133 18.82 -9.94 9.59
CA ARG A 133 18.75 -9.44 8.22
C ARG A 133 18.14 -10.48 7.28
N VAL A 134 18.49 -11.76 7.43
CA VAL A 134 18.02 -12.87 6.57
C VAL A 134 16.51 -13.07 6.70
N ALA A 135 15.97 -13.13 7.92
CA ALA A 135 14.53 -13.30 8.11
C ALA A 135 13.74 -12.06 7.66
N SER A 136 14.28 -10.87 7.90
CA SER A 136 13.66 -9.61 7.45
C SER A 136 13.65 -9.49 5.93
N SER A 137 14.69 -9.97 5.25
CA SER A 137 14.85 -9.81 3.81
C SER A 137 13.94 -10.76 3.00
N VAL A 138 13.66 -11.97 3.50
CA VAL A 138 12.63 -12.87 2.93
C VAL A 138 11.24 -12.20 2.93
N ASN A 139 10.88 -11.56 4.04
CA ASN A 139 9.57 -10.92 4.18
C ASN A 139 9.53 -9.59 3.42
N ALA A 140 10.66 -8.90 3.29
CA ALA A 140 10.79 -7.73 2.44
C ALA A 140 10.66 -8.09 0.95
N HIS A 141 11.26 -9.18 0.50
CA HIS A 141 11.06 -9.70 -0.86
C HIS A 141 9.59 -10.00 -1.11
N ARG A 142 8.93 -10.73 -0.19
CA ARG A 142 7.48 -11.01 -0.29
C ARG A 142 6.63 -9.73 -0.34
N ALA A 143 6.96 -8.72 0.48
CA ALA A 143 6.27 -7.44 0.48
C ALA A 143 6.45 -6.69 -0.84
N ALA A 144 7.68 -6.66 -1.37
CA ALA A 144 8.01 -6.02 -2.63
C ALA A 144 7.35 -6.74 -3.83
N SER A 145 7.32 -8.08 -3.85
CA SER A 145 6.59 -8.84 -4.88
C SER A 145 5.09 -8.55 -4.86
N ALA A 146 4.48 -8.57 -3.66
CA ALA A 146 3.06 -8.26 -3.52
C ALA A 146 2.75 -6.81 -3.95
N TYR A 147 3.65 -5.87 -3.64
CA TYR A 147 3.48 -4.47 -4.03
C TYR A 147 3.62 -4.29 -5.53
N SER A 148 4.56 -5.01 -6.18
CA SER A 148 4.68 -5.03 -7.64
C SER A 148 3.41 -5.57 -8.31
N GLY A 149 2.83 -6.66 -7.80
CA GLY A 149 1.58 -7.21 -8.32
C GLY A 149 0.40 -6.23 -8.18
N MET A 150 0.29 -5.59 -7.01
CA MET A 150 -0.72 -4.55 -6.79
C MET A 150 -0.57 -3.38 -7.79
N LEU A 151 0.66 -2.96 -8.07
CA LEU A 151 0.93 -1.90 -9.05
C LEU A 151 0.55 -2.32 -10.47
N ALA A 152 0.82 -3.57 -10.87
CA ALA A 152 0.40 -4.08 -12.16
C ALA A 152 -1.12 -4.09 -12.28
N HIS A 153 -1.83 -4.63 -11.29
CA HIS A 153 -3.30 -4.70 -11.30
C HIS A 153 -3.96 -3.32 -11.31
N ILE A 154 -3.48 -2.37 -10.52
CA ILE A 154 -4.08 -1.03 -10.50
C ILE A 154 -3.79 -0.27 -11.80
N THR A 155 -2.62 -0.48 -12.40
CA THR A 155 -2.28 0.11 -13.69
C THR A 155 -3.20 -0.41 -14.79
N THR A 156 -3.42 -1.72 -14.85
CA THR A 156 -4.36 -2.35 -15.79
C THR A 156 -5.78 -1.84 -15.58
N MET A 157 -6.24 -1.71 -14.33
CA MET A 157 -7.55 -1.11 -14.01
C MET A 157 -7.70 0.29 -14.62
N PHE A 158 -6.71 1.15 -14.40
CA PHE A 158 -6.76 2.51 -14.90
C PHE A 158 -6.71 2.55 -16.43
N GLN A 159 -5.85 1.73 -17.04
CA GLN A 159 -5.72 1.63 -18.49
C GLN A 159 -7.01 1.19 -19.17
N ASP A 160 -7.67 0.14 -18.64
CA ASP A 160 -8.80 -0.50 -19.30
C ASP A 160 -10.14 0.18 -19.00
N HIS A 161 -10.26 0.83 -17.84
CA HIS A 161 -11.56 1.34 -17.35
C HIS A 161 -11.57 2.83 -17.03
N SER A 162 -10.44 3.53 -17.14
CA SER A 162 -10.33 4.92 -16.71
C SER A 162 -9.30 5.71 -17.51
N ALA A 163 -9.53 5.82 -18.83
CA ALA A 163 -8.71 6.61 -19.75
C ALA A 163 -8.50 8.07 -19.30
N LEU A 164 -9.43 8.65 -18.53
CA LEU A 164 -9.30 9.98 -17.96
C LEU A 164 -8.29 10.05 -16.79
N PHE A 165 -8.24 9.01 -15.95
CA PHE A 165 -7.41 8.99 -14.74
C PHE A 165 -6.04 8.35 -14.98
N PHE A 166 -5.89 7.54 -16.02
CA PHE A 166 -4.65 6.83 -16.33
C PHE A 166 -3.43 7.75 -16.54
N PRO A 167 -3.48 8.83 -17.35
CA PRO A 167 -2.32 9.74 -17.48
C PRO A 167 -1.95 10.40 -16.16
N ARG A 168 -2.96 10.78 -15.36
CA ARG A 168 -2.80 11.45 -14.07
C ARG A 168 -2.22 10.52 -13.00
N PHE A 169 -2.49 9.22 -13.12
CA PHE A 169 -1.92 8.19 -12.27
C PHE A 169 -0.44 7.97 -12.59
N LEU A 170 -0.07 7.93 -13.88
CA LEU A 170 1.33 7.78 -14.29
C LEU A 170 2.20 8.97 -13.88
N GLU A 171 1.67 10.18 -13.88
CA GLU A 171 2.38 11.38 -13.40
C GLU A 171 2.64 11.36 -11.87
N ALA A 172 1.89 10.57 -11.12
CA ALA A 172 1.92 10.55 -9.66
C ALA A 172 2.86 9.48 -9.06
N MET A 173 3.26 8.49 -9.86
CA MET A 173 4.03 7.31 -9.46
C MET A 173 5.54 7.59 -9.52
#